data_AF-A0A419GHD9-F1
#
_entry.id   AF-A0A419GHD9-F1
#
_cell.length_a   1.000
_cell.length_b   1.000
_cell.length_c   1.000
_cell.angle_alpha   90.00
_cell.angle_beta   90.00
_cell.angle_gamma   90.00
#
_symmetry.space_group_name_H-M   'P 1'
#
loop_
_entity.id
_entity.type
_entity.pdbx_description
1 polymer ?
#
loop_
_entity_poly.entity_id
_entity_poly.type
_entity_poly.pdbx_seq_one_letter_code
_entity_poly.pdbx_strand_id
1 'polypeptide(L)'
;MKKAFYIGVIAGGILGVTVALGMDVLLGNRLGGGWAEAVANDINRLFNAGLPSNHYVVFAGVVFAISIIVALGALMGGVFSLTVAYFFKTLTKEKGS
;
A
#
# COMPACT_ATOMS: atom_id res chain seq x y z
N MET A 1 -7.88 21.15 6.87
CA MET A 1 -6.57 20.47 6.72
C MET A 1 -6.55 19.10 7.39
N LYS A 2 -6.71 18.97 8.72
CA LYS A 2 -6.72 17.65 9.41
C LYS A 2 -7.76 16.66 8.86
N LYS A 3 -9.01 17.12 8.64
CA LYS A 3 -10.07 16.29 8.04
C LYS A 3 -9.71 15.79 6.63
N ALA A 4 -9.18 16.66 5.77
CA ALA A 4 -8.73 16.29 4.42
C ALA A 4 -7.61 15.24 4.48
N PHE A 5 -6.62 15.44 5.36
CA PHE A 5 -5.56 14.45 5.56
C PHE A 5 -6.12 13.08 5.96
N TYR A 6 -7.02 13.00 6.95
CA TYR A 6 -7.62 11.73 7.37
C TYR A 6 -8.41 11.04 6.25
N ILE A 7 -9.18 11.80 5.47
CA ILE A 7 -9.91 11.25 4.31
C ILE A 7 -8.92 10.68 3.29
N GLY A 8 -7.85 11.43 3.00
CA GLY A 8 -6.77 10.98 2.12
C GLY A 8 -6.07 9.73 2.64
N VAL A 9 -5.81 9.64 3.94
CA VAL A 9 -5.20 8.46 4.57
C VAL A 9 -6.08 7.23 4.43
N ILE A 10 -7.39 7.35 4.71
CA ILE A 10 -8.32 6.22 4.59
C ILE A 10 -8.45 5.79 3.13
N ALA A 11 -8.68 6.73 2.21
CA ALA A 11 -8.84 6.42 0.79
C ALA A 11 -7.55 5.83 0.20
N GLY A 12 -6.40 6.41 0.54
CA GLY A 12 -5.08 5.92 0.12
C GLY A 12 -4.76 4.55 0.68
N GLY A 13 -5.14 4.27 1.93
CA GLY A 13 -4.98 2.95 2.54
C GLY A 13 -5.82 1.89 1.83
N ILE A 14 -7.10 2.19 1.55
CA ILE A 14 -7.98 1.29 0.79
C ILE A 14 -7.40 1.02 -0.61
N LEU A 15 -6.96 2.06 -1.33
CA LEU A 15 -6.33 1.88 -2.64
C LEU A 15 -5.03 1.09 -2.55
N GLY A 16 -4.22 1.30 -1.50
CA GLY A 16 -3.03 0.53 -1.22
C GLY A 16 -3.32 -0.96 -1.01
N VAL A 17 -4.38 -1.30 -0.27
CA VAL A 17 -4.86 -2.69 -0.12
C VAL A 17 -5.26 -3.26 -1.48
N THR A 18 -6.04 -2.52 -2.27
CA THR A 18 -6.49 -2.95 -3.60
C THR A 18 -5.30 -3.24 -4.52
N VAL A 19 -4.29 -2.37 -4.53
CA VAL A 19 -3.08 -2.57 -5.34
C VAL A 19 -2.28 -3.78 -4.84
N ALA A 20 -2.11 -3.93 -3.53
CA ALA A 20 -1.39 -5.06 -2.97
C ALA A 20 -2.08 -6.40 -3.33
N LEU A 21 -3.40 -6.49 -3.14
CA LEU A 21 -4.17 -7.69 -3.49
C LEU A 21 -4.31 -7.89 -5.00
N GLY A 22 -4.08 -6.84 -5.80
CA GLY A 22 -4.11 -6.90 -7.25
C GLY A 22 -3.14 -7.93 -7.83
N MET A 23 -1.98 -8.17 -7.19
CA MET A 23 -1.03 -9.18 -7.67
C MET A 23 -1.61 -10.60 -7.58
N ASP A 24 -2.24 -10.95 -6.45
CA ASP A 24 -2.84 -12.27 -6.26
C ASP A 24 -4.11 -12.43 -7.11
N VAL A 25 -4.92 -11.38 -7.24
CA VAL A 25 -6.24 -11.45 -7.91
C VAL A 25 -6.16 -11.25 -9.42
N LEU A 26 -5.44 -10.23 -9.90
CA LEU A 26 -5.45 -9.84 -11.32
C LEU A 26 -4.44 -10.64 -12.14
N LEU A 27 -3.30 -11.00 -11.55
CA LEU A 27 -2.25 -11.70 -12.29
C LEU A 27 -2.37 -13.22 -12.17
N GLY A 28 -3.21 -13.72 -11.24
CA GLY A 28 -3.59 -15.14 -11.14
C GLY A 28 -2.39 -16.09 -11.14
N ASN A 29 -1.31 -15.71 -10.47
CA ASN A 29 -0.01 -16.41 -10.43
C ASN A 29 0.67 -16.60 -11.80
N ARG A 30 0.22 -15.94 -12.88
CA ARG A 30 0.77 -16.12 -14.24
C ARG A 30 2.08 -15.37 -14.50
N LEU A 31 2.31 -14.25 -13.79
CA LEU A 31 3.51 -13.39 -13.94
C LEU A 31 4.46 -13.53 -12.74
N GLY A 32 4.85 -14.77 -12.39
CA GLY A 32 5.90 -15.02 -11.40
C GLY A 32 5.43 -15.43 -10.00
N GLY A 33 4.17 -15.86 -9.85
CA GLY A 33 3.60 -16.30 -8.57
C GLY A 33 2.91 -15.19 -7.76
N GLY A 34 2.29 -15.57 -6.65
CA GLY A 34 1.64 -14.68 -5.68
C GLY A 34 2.59 -14.19 -4.60
N TRP A 35 2.07 -13.42 -3.63
CA TRP A 35 2.88 -12.83 -2.57
C TRP A 35 3.69 -13.86 -1.77
N ALA A 36 3.10 -15.02 -1.49
CA ALA A 36 3.76 -16.08 -0.72
C ALA A 36 4.99 -16.65 -1.43
N GLU A 37 4.95 -16.78 -2.76
CA GLU A 37 6.09 -17.26 -3.54
C GLU A 37 7.21 -16.21 -3.61
N ALA A 38 6.85 -14.94 -3.80
CA ALA A 38 7.81 -13.83 -3.81
C ALA A 38 8.55 -13.73 -2.47
N VAL A 39 7.80 -13.73 -1.35
CA VAL A 39 8.38 -13.63 -0.01
C VAL A 39 9.20 -14.87 0.34
N ALA A 40 8.75 -16.08 -0.03
CA ALA A 40 9.53 -17.29 0.18
C ALA A 40 10.87 -17.24 -0.57
N ASN A 41 10.85 -16.78 -1.82
CA ASN A 41 12.06 -16.62 -2.62
C ASN A 41 13.03 -15.62 -1.97
N ASP A 42 12.54 -14.47 -1.51
CA ASP A 42 13.38 -13.45 -0.87
C ASP A 42 13.98 -13.96 0.46
N ILE A 43 13.18 -14.59 1.32
CA ILE A 43 13.67 -15.14 2.59
C ILE A 43 14.71 -16.24 2.34
N ASN A 44 14.44 -17.12 1.38
CA ASN A 44 15.39 -18.19 1.04
C ASN A 44 16.68 -17.63 0.46
N ARG A 45 16.62 -16.56 -0.32
CA ARG A 45 17.82 -15.91 -0.86
C ARG A 45 18.63 -15.18 0.22
N LEU A 46 17.96 -14.55 1.18
CA LEU A 46 18.62 -13.76 2.23
C LEU A 46 19.19 -14.63 3.36
N PHE A 47 18.49 -15.71 3.72
CA PHE A 47 18.82 -16.53 4.88
C PHE A 47 19.21 -17.97 4.54
N ASN A 48 19.19 -18.36 3.26
CA ASN A 48 19.46 -19.72 2.79
C ASN A 48 18.62 -20.79 3.53
N ALA A 49 17.36 -20.47 3.81
CA ALA A 49 16.53 -21.20 4.77
C ALA A 49 15.72 -22.36 4.17
N GLY A 50 15.60 -22.47 2.83
CA GLY A 50 14.86 -23.54 2.15
C GLY A 50 13.38 -23.65 2.52
N LEU A 51 12.74 -22.56 2.94
CA LEU A 51 11.37 -22.51 3.41
C LEU A 51 10.36 -22.58 2.25
N PRO A 52 9.32 -23.42 2.34
CA PRO A 52 8.25 -23.45 1.36
C PRO A 52 7.29 -22.25 1.51
N SER A 53 6.54 -21.93 0.46
CA SER A 53 5.63 -20.77 0.43
C SER A 53 4.46 -20.85 1.43
N ASN A 54 4.10 -22.05 1.88
CA ASN A 54 3.08 -22.27 2.90
C ASN A 54 3.61 -22.18 4.35
N HIS A 55 4.89 -21.88 4.54
CA HIS A 55 5.50 -21.80 5.86
C HIS A 55 5.04 -20.54 6.63
N TYR A 56 4.82 -20.65 7.94
CA TYR A 56 4.27 -19.53 8.74
C TYR A 56 5.14 -18.27 8.72
N VAL A 57 6.47 -18.41 8.63
CA VAL A 57 7.42 -17.28 8.49
C VAL A 57 7.19 -16.52 7.19
N VAL A 58 6.91 -17.24 6.09
CA VAL A 58 6.61 -16.62 4.80
C VAL A 58 5.29 -15.85 4.89
N PHE A 59 4.26 -16.44 5.52
CA PHE A 59 3.00 -15.74 5.75
C PHE A 59 3.19 -14.44 6.56
N ALA A 60 3.99 -14.47 7.63
CA ALA A 60 4.32 -13.28 8.39
C ALA A 60 5.03 -12.22 7.53
N GLY A 61 5.95 -12.63 6.65
CA GLY A 61 6.60 -11.75 5.69
C GLY A 61 5.64 -11.14 4.67
N VAL A 62 4.65 -11.90 4.17
CA VAL A 62 3.60 -11.40 3.28
C VAL A 62 2.76 -10.33 3.97
N VAL A 63 2.28 -10.60 5.18
CA VAL A 63 1.51 -9.63 5.98
C VAL A 63 2.33 -8.35 6.20
N PHE A 64 3.62 -8.50 6.52
CA PHE A 64 4.52 -7.38 6.69
C PHE A 64 4.67 -6.55 5.40
N ALA A 65 4.94 -7.19 4.26
CA ALA A 65 5.07 -6.50 2.98
C ALA A 65 3.80 -5.74 2.58
N ILE A 66 2.64 -6.39 2.67
CA ILE A 66 1.34 -5.77 2.38
C ILE A 66 1.09 -4.59 3.34
N SER A 67 1.40 -4.73 4.63
CA SER A 67 1.21 -3.65 5.61
C SER A 67 2.02 -2.39 5.28
N ILE A 68 3.24 -2.56 4.75
CA ILE A 68 4.07 -1.44 4.28
C ILE A 68 3.41 -0.76 3.09
N ILE A 69 2.93 -1.52 2.11
CA ILE A 69 2.28 -0.96 0.91
C ILE A 69 1.03 -0.17 1.30
N VAL A 70 0.23 -0.71 2.22
CA VAL A 70 -0.97 -0.04 2.73
C VAL A 70 -0.60 1.25 3.47
N ALA A 71 0.44 1.20 4.32
CA ALA A 71 0.92 2.38 5.05
C ALA A 71 1.43 3.47 4.10
N LEU A 72 2.18 3.09 3.05
CA LEU A 72 2.65 4.01 2.01
C LEU A 72 1.48 4.61 1.22
N GLY A 73 0.53 3.77 0.79
CA GLY A 73 -0.69 4.22 0.10
C GLY A 73 -1.48 5.22 0.94
N ALA A 74 -1.66 4.94 2.23
CA ALA A 74 -2.33 5.82 3.17
C ALA A 74 -1.58 7.16 3.33
N LEU A 75 -0.26 7.12 3.54
CA LEU A 75 0.54 8.34 3.67
C LEU A 75 0.48 9.20 2.40
N MET A 76 0.65 8.59 1.22
CA MET A 76 0.55 9.27 -0.07
C MET A 76 -0.84 9.88 -0.28
N GLY A 77 -1.91 9.14 0.03
CA GLY A 77 -3.28 9.64 -0.07
C GLY A 77 -3.53 10.84 0.85
N GLY A 78 -3.00 10.79 2.07
CA GLY A 78 -3.03 11.90 3.02
C GLY A 78 -2.36 13.17 2.48
N VAL A 79 -1.12 13.03 1.98
CA VAL A 79 -0.36 14.14 1.37
C VAL A 79 -1.09 14.69 0.15
N PHE A 80 -1.56 13.82 -0.75
CA PHE A 80 -2.32 14.22 -1.93
C PHE A 80 -3.57 15.03 -1.57
N SER A 81 -4.37 14.55 -0.61
CA SER A 81 -5.58 15.24 -0.17
C SER A 81 -5.28 16.60 0.46
N LEU A 82 -4.15 16.73 1.19
CA LEU A 82 -3.69 18.03 1.69
C LEU A 82 -3.34 18.99 0.56
N THR A 83 -2.65 18.52 -0.48
CA THR A 83 -2.31 19.33 -1.66
C THR A 83 -3.57 19.84 -2.35
N VAL A 84 -4.55 18.97 -2.57
CA VAL A 84 -5.85 19.32 -3.16
C VAL A 84 -6.59 20.33 -2.28
N ALA A 85 -6.67 20.10 -0.97
CA ALA A 85 -7.33 21.02 -0.04
C ALA A 85 -6.63 22.39 0.01
N TYR A 86 -5.31 22.43 -0.08
CA TYR A 86 -4.54 23.66 -0.11
C TYR A 86 -4.76 24.43 -1.41
N PHE A 87 -4.78 23.73 -2.54
CA PHE A 87 -5.09 24.29 -3.85
C PHE A 87 -6.45 24.97 -3.86
N PHE A 88 -7.51 24.26 -3.44
CA PHE A 88 -8.85 24.84 -3.36
C PHE A 88 -8.96 26.00 -2.36
N LYS A 89 -8.29 25.90 -1.20
CA LYS A 89 -8.23 27.02 -0.23
C LYS A 89 -7.58 28.26 -0.83
N THR A 90 -6.58 28.10 -1.69
CA THR A 90 -5.91 29.21 -2.36
C THR A 90 -6.82 29.83 -3.41
N LEU A 91 -7.51 29.01 -4.21
CA LEU A 91 -8.45 29.50 -5.24
C LEU A 91 -9.68 30.19 -4.66
N THR A 92 -10.21 29.71 -3.54
CA THR A 92 -11.39 30.30 -2.87
C THR A 92 -11.05 31.48 -1.96
N LYS A 93 -9.77 31.87 -1.90
CA LYS A 93 -9.32 33.01 -1.09
C LYS A 93 -9.49 34.36 -1.79
N GLU A 94 -9.98 34.40 -3.03
CA GLU A 94 -10.32 35.66 -3.68
C GLU A 94 -11.80 36.05 -3.49
N LYS A 95 -11.95 37.29 -2.98
CA LYS A 95 -13.16 38.10 -2.71
C LYS A 95 -14.01 37.74 -1.48
N GLY A 96 -13.52 38.19 -0.33
CA GLY A 96 -14.34 38.52 0.83
C GLY A 96 -13.86 39.80 1.52
N SER A 97 -14.34 40.94 1.01
CA SER A 97 -14.25 42.32 1.51
C SER A 97 -12.87 42.99 1.61
#